data_AF-A0A831TNR6-F1
#
_entry.id   AF-A0A831TNR6-F1
#
_cell.length_a   1.000
_cell.length_b   1.000
_cell.length_c   1.000
_cell.angle_alpha   90.00
_cell.angle_beta   90.00
_cell.angle_gamma   90.00
#
_symmetry.space_group_name_H-M   'P 1'
#
loop_
_entity.id
_entity.type
_entity.pdbx_description
1 polymer ?
#
loop_
_entity_poly.entity_id
_entity_poly.type
_entity_poly.pdbx_seq_one_letter_code
_entity_poly.pdbx_strand_id
1 'polypeptide(L)'
;MECVRVVERIADYSAGALGAREREAVEAHLAACTACRRELERLGQVMALVERYAALEPPADLWRGVATAIEGGRAPAGWRSLWAGWLSPRGPGGTPLVWMGAAAAAAAAGIWLASLAGPWGHPAAPPGPTTVMTPAIAEVVRQHAISSARGPLADRVAWETVAELSTPAVPGAPPRSRARLAPSGRPD
;
A
#
# COMPACT_ATOMS: atom_id res chain seq x y z
N MET A 1 -16.36 19.48 22.42
CA MET A 1 -15.58 18.73 21.39
C MET A 1 -16.20 19.03 20.03
N GLU A 2 -15.38 19.17 18.99
CA GLU A 2 -15.82 19.44 17.61
C GLU A 2 -16.15 18.15 16.85
N CYS A 3 -17.04 18.21 15.86
CA CYS A 3 -17.49 17.04 15.09
C CYS A 3 -16.33 16.28 14.44
N VAL A 4 -15.33 16.99 13.88
CA VAL A 4 -14.18 16.37 13.21
C VAL A 4 -13.45 15.40 14.15
N ARG A 5 -13.18 15.85 15.39
CA ARG A 5 -12.51 15.01 16.39
C ARG A 5 -13.35 13.83 16.86
N VAL A 6 -14.67 13.99 16.91
CA VAL A 6 -15.57 12.87 17.27
C VAL A 6 -15.56 11.82 16.17
N VAL A 7 -15.65 12.24 14.90
CA VAL A 7 -15.61 11.32 13.75
C VAL A 7 -14.30 10.53 13.71
N GLU A 8 -13.16 11.18 13.97
CA GLU A 8 -11.85 10.50 14.08
C GLU A 8 -11.79 9.48 15.22
N ARG A 9 -12.58 9.67 16.28
CA ARG A 9 -12.60 8.83 17.49
C ARG A 9 -13.77 7.85 17.57
N ILE A 10 -14.70 7.86 16.59
CA ILE A 10 -15.91 7.02 16.61
C ILE A 10 -15.57 5.52 16.55
N ALA A 11 -14.53 5.14 15.80
CA ALA A 11 -14.07 3.76 15.72
C ALA A 11 -13.51 3.28 17.08
N ASP A 12 -12.59 4.05 17.66
CA ASP A 12 -12.02 3.79 18.98
C ASP A 12 -13.12 3.72 20.07
N TYR A 13 -14.11 4.62 20.00
CA TYR A 13 -15.28 4.61 20.89
C TYR A 13 -16.07 3.32 20.75
N SER A 14 -16.40 2.91 19.52
CA SER A 14 -17.17 1.69 19.25
C SER A 14 -16.46 0.41 19.72
N ALA A 15 -15.13 0.39 19.65
CA ALA A 15 -14.30 -0.72 20.11
C ALA A 15 -13.99 -0.67 21.62
N GLY A 16 -14.45 0.37 22.35
CA GLY A 16 -14.16 0.54 23.77
C GLY A 16 -12.69 0.86 24.08
N ALA A 17 -11.94 1.36 23.09
CA ALA A 17 -10.50 1.62 23.21
C ALA A 17 -10.15 3.02 23.78
N LEU A 18 -11.15 3.88 23.99
CA LEU A 18 -10.96 5.21 24.54
C LEU A 18 -10.79 5.22 26.06
N GLY A 19 -9.93 6.10 26.56
CA GLY A 19 -9.85 6.41 27.99
C GLY A 19 -11.11 7.12 28.49
N ALA A 20 -11.38 7.03 29.80
CA ALA A 20 -12.62 7.53 30.41
C ALA A 20 -12.97 8.99 30.05
N ARG A 21 -11.99 9.90 30.12
CA ARG A 21 -12.19 11.32 29.81
C ARG A 21 -12.54 11.57 28.34
N GLU A 22 -11.91 10.84 27.43
CA GLU A 22 -12.19 10.98 25.99
C GLU A 22 -13.56 10.40 25.66
N ARG A 23 -13.89 9.25 26.27
CA ARG A 23 -15.19 8.61 26.16
C ARG A 23 -16.31 9.55 26.60
N GLU A 24 -16.22 10.16 27.78
CA GLU A 24 -17.21 11.13 28.26
C GLU A 24 -17.38 12.31 27.31
N ALA A 25 -16.28 12.84 26.76
CA ALA A 25 -16.34 13.95 25.83
C ALA A 25 -16.99 13.59 24.49
N VAL A 26 -16.78 12.35 24.01
CA VAL A 26 -17.45 11.80 22.82
C VAL A 26 -18.94 11.59 23.11
N GLU A 27 -19.29 10.97 24.25
CA GLU A 27 -20.69 10.74 24.65
C GLU A 27 -21.48 12.04 24.80
N ALA A 28 -20.90 13.06 25.42
CA ALA A 28 -21.50 14.38 25.54
C ALA A 28 -21.79 15.01 24.16
N HIS A 29 -20.86 14.87 23.21
CA HIS A 29 -21.09 15.36 21.84
C HIS A 29 -22.12 14.53 21.09
N LEU A 30 -22.10 13.20 21.23
CA LEU A 30 -23.09 12.31 20.63
C LEU A 30 -24.50 12.60 21.17
N ALA A 31 -24.66 13.02 22.42
CA ALA A 31 -25.96 13.44 22.94
C ALA A 31 -26.51 14.70 22.22
N ALA A 32 -25.63 15.65 21.90
CA ALA A 32 -26.02 16.92 21.27
C ALA A 32 -26.08 16.89 19.73
N CYS A 33 -25.31 16.02 19.07
CA CYS A 33 -25.10 16.06 17.62
C CYS A 33 -25.71 14.85 16.88
N THR A 34 -26.82 15.08 16.17
CA THR A 34 -27.48 14.06 15.34
C THR A 34 -26.60 13.54 14.20
N ALA A 35 -25.73 14.38 13.64
CA ALA A 35 -24.86 13.99 12.54
C ALA A 35 -23.82 12.94 12.97
N CYS A 36 -23.20 13.14 14.14
CA CYS A 36 -22.23 12.19 14.69
C CYS A 36 -22.90 10.89 15.16
N ARG A 37 -24.15 10.95 15.67
CA ARG A 37 -24.92 9.72 15.97
C ARG A 37 -25.18 8.87 14.73
N ARG A 38 -25.58 9.50 13.62
CA ARG A 38 -25.75 8.78 12.35
C ARG A 38 -24.47 8.15 11.85
N GLU A 39 -23.32 8.79 12.09
CA GLU A 39 -22.04 8.21 11.72
C GLU A 39 -21.69 6.97 12.56
N LEU A 40 -21.94 7.03 13.88
CA LEU A 40 -21.80 5.87 14.75
C LEU A 40 -22.74 4.73 14.34
N GLU A 41 -23.99 5.03 13.98
CA GLU A 41 -24.95 4.03 13.48
C GLU A 41 -24.47 3.38 12.17
N ARG A 42 -23.93 4.16 11.22
CA ARG A 42 -23.35 3.60 9.98
C ARG A 42 -22.19 2.67 10.27
N LEU A 43 -21.30 3.04 11.19
CA LEU A 43 -20.21 2.17 11.60
C LEU A 43 -20.75 0.86 12.19
N GLY A 44 -21.77 0.94 13.06
CA GLY A 44 -22.44 -0.23 13.61
C GLY A 44 -23.06 -1.14 12.55
N GLN A 45 -23.68 -0.56 11.50
CA GLN A 45 -24.22 -1.33 10.38
C GLN A 45 -23.14 -2.09 9.60
N VAL A 46 -21.97 -1.47 9.39
CA VAL A 46 -20.83 -2.13 8.73
C VAL A 46 -20.32 -3.29 9.59
N MET A 47 -20.16 -3.08 10.90
CA MET A 47 -19.73 -4.14 11.82
C MET A 47 -20.71 -5.31 11.84
N ALA A 48 -22.02 -5.04 11.85
CA ALA A 48 -23.04 -6.09 11.78
C ALA A 48 -23.00 -6.91 10.48
N LEU A 49 -22.57 -6.30 9.35
CA LEU A 49 -22.33 -7.04 8.11
C LEU A 49 -21.12 -7.95 8.26
N VAL A 50 -20.01 -7.45 8.83
CA VAL A 50 -18.80 -8.27 9.06
C VAL A 50 -19.14 -9.47 9.94
N GLU A 51 -19.79 -9.25 11.08
CA GLU A 51 -20.17 -10.31 12.01
C GLU A 51 -21.07 -11.39 11.36
N ARG A 52 -21.97 -10.97 10.46
CA ARG A 52 -22.84 -11.90 9.73
C ARG A 52 -22.06 -12.87 8.82
N TYR A 53 -20.95 -12.42 8.24
CA TYR A 53 -20.17 -13.21 7.27
C TYR A 53 -18.86 -13.77 7.85
N ALA A 54 -18.45 -13.37 9.06
CA ALA A 54 -17.14 -13.69 9.65
C ALA A 54 -17.03 -15.05 10.34
N ALA A 55 -18.03 -15.93 10.24
CA ALA A 55 -17.96 -17.27 10.85
C ALA A 55 -17.17 -18.26 9.99
N LEU A 56 -15.87 -18.01 9.81
CA LEU A 56 -14.92 -19.02 9.34
C LEU A 56 -14.12 -19.50 10.53
N GLU A 57 -14.31 -20.77 10.90
CA GLU A 57 -13.49 -21.38 11.93
C GLU A 57 -12.04 -21.48 11.41
N PRO A 58 -11.05 -20.86 12.09
CA PRO A 58 -9.68 -20.93 11.64
C PRO A 58 -9.17 -22.37 11.69
N PRO A 59 -8.30 -22.80 10.75
CA PRO A 59 -7.65 -24.09 10.82
C PRO A 59 -6.95 -24.30 12.17
N ALA A 60 -7.04 -25.50 12.75
CA ALA A 60 -6.55 -25.80 14.10
C ALA A 60 -5.03 -25.56 14.27
N ASP A 61 -4.27 -25.51 13.18
CA ASP A 61 -2.82 -25.29 13.14
C ASP A 61 -2.41 -23.84 12.87
N LEU A 62 -3.36 -22.95 12.53
CA LEU A 62 -3.08 -21.56 12.20
C LEU A 62 -2.35 -20.83 13.34
N TRP A 63 -2.85 -20.98 14.57
CA TRP A 63 -2.24 -20.35 15.73
C TRP A 63 -0.80 -20.84 15.98
N ARG A 64 -0.54 -22.13 15.76
CA ARG A 64 0.80 -22.71 15.90
C ARG A 64 1.77 -22.09 14.88
N GLY A 65 1.34 -21.90 13.65
CA GLY A 65 2.11 -21.22 12.62
C GLY A 65 2.45 -19.77 12.98
N VAL A 66 1.45 -19.01 13.46
CA VAL A 66 1.63 -17.62 13.89
C VAL A 66 2.60 -17.52 15.08
N ALA A 67 2.43 -18.35 16.12
CA ALA A 67 3.31 -18.35 17.28
C ALA A 67 4.77 -18.64 16.90
N THR A 68 4.98 -19.64 16.03
CA THR A 68 6.33 -19.99 15.54
C THR A 68 6.98 -18.84 14.78
N ALA A 69 6.21 -18.08 14.00
CA ALA A 69 6.73 -16.93 13.24
C ALA A 69 7.13 -15.75 14.15
N ILE A 70 6.33 -15.48 15.19
CA ILE A 70 6.60 -14.42 16.16
C ILE A 70 7.84 -14.76 16.99
N GLU A 71 7.90 -15.98 17.54
CA GLU A 71 9.03 -16.44 18.37
C GLU A 71 10.32 -16.61 17.54
N GLY A 72 10.19 -17.05 16.30
CA GLY A 72 11.33 -17.30 15.42
C GLY A 72 12.03 -16.05 14.90
N GLY A 73 11.49 -14.85 15.15
CA GLY A 73 12.09 -13.57 14.74
C GLY A 73 12.41 -13.47 13.24
N ARG A 74 11.81 -14.33 12.40
CA ARG A 74 12.14 -14.41 10.98
C ARG A 74 11.53 -13.21 10.27
N ALA A 75 12.34 -12.17 10.10
CA ALA A 75 12.17 -11.28 8.96
C ALA A 75 12.15 -12.17 7.70
N PRO A 76 11.27 -11.91 6.72
CA PRO A 76 11.25 -12.68 5.49
C PRO A 76 12.67 -12.72 4.92
N ALA A 77 13.17 -13.93 4.66
CA ALA A 77 14.50 -14.16 4.11
C ALA A 77 14.52 -13.62 2.68
N GLY A 78 14.62 -12.29 2.56
CA GLY A 78 14.78 -11.63 1.29
C GLY A 78 16.14 -11.96 0.69
N TRP A 79 16.30 -11.58 -0.57
CA TRP A 79 17.52 -11.57 -1.38
C TRP A 79 18.85 -11.33 -0.61
N ARG A 80 18.82 -10.59 0.51
CA ARG A 80 19.97 -10.30 1.37
C ARG A 80 20.61 -11.54 2.01
N SER A 81 19.87 -12.63 2.26
CA SER A 81 20.45 -13.87 2.81
C SER A 81 21.26 -14.66 1.77
N LEU A 82 20.88 -14.58 0.49
CA LEU A 82 21.58 -15.22 -0.62
C LEU A 82 22.96 -14.59 -0.85
N TRP A 83 23.08 -13.27 -0.68
CA TRP A 83 24.34 -12.55 -0.89
C TRP A 83 25.27 -12.61 0.33
N ALA A 84 24.72 -12.78 1.55
CA ALA A 84 25.50 -12.86 2.78
C ALA A 84 26.39 -14.12 2.87
N GLY A 85 26.01 -15.22 2.20
CA GLY A 85 26.81 -16.45 2.14
C GLY A 85 28.06 -16.31 1.27
N TRP A 86 27.99 -15.56 0.17
CA TRP A 86 29.12 -15.35 -0.74
C TRP A 86 30.15 -14.35 -0.19
N LEU A 87 29.74 -13.35 0.59
CA LEU A 87 30.64 -12.35 1.16
C LEU A 87 31.24 -12.74 2.53
N SER A 88 30.95 -13.94 3.05
CA SER A 88 31.47 -14.36 4.35
C SER A 88 32.94 -14.83 4.25
N PRO A 89 33.88 -14.24 5.00
CA PRO A 89 35.34 -14.45 4.81
C PRO A 89 35.88 -15.74 5.44
N ARG A 90 35.03 -16.75 5.70
CA ARG A 90 35.41 -17.98 6.44
C ARG A 90 35.22 -19.27 5.64
N GLY A 91 35.57 -19.26 4.34
CA GLY A 91 35.78 -20.49 3.56
C GLY A 91 37.21 -21.05 3.78
N PRO A 92 37.41 -22.39 3.85
CA PRO A 92 38.72 -23.00 4.02
C PRO A 92 39.45 -23.01 2.66
N GLY A 93 40.07 -21.89 2.32
CA GLY A 93 40.76 -21.71 1.04
C GLY A 93 41.11 -20.24 0.86
N GLY A 94 42.23 -19.82 1.45
CA GLY A 94 42.71 -18.45 1.39
C GLY A 94 42.87 -17.94 -0.04
N THR A 95 42.46 -16.68 -0.23
CA THR A 95 42.71 -15.75 -1.38
C THR A 95 41.56 -15.35 -2.33
N PRO A 96 40.27 -15.24 -1.95
CA PRO A 96 39.30 -14.58 -2.84
C PRO A 96 39.44 -13.04 -2.87
N LEU A 97 39.97 -12.43 -1.80
CA LEU A 97 40.02 -10.96 -1.66
C LEU A 97 41.09 -10.30 -2.53
N VAL A 98 42.22 -10.96 -2.76
CA VAL A 98 43.32 -10.41 -3.59
C VAL A 98 42.96 -10.47 -5.08
N TRP A 99 42.26 -11.52 -5.52
CA TRP A 99 41.76 -11.62 -6.89
C TRP A 99 40.58 -10.68 -7.18
N MET A 100 39.67 -10.47 -6.21
CA MET A 100 38.62 -9.46 -6.35
C MET A 100 39.19 -8.03 -6.35
N GLY A 101 40.20 -7.75 -5.52
CA GLY A 101 40.91 -6.46 -5.53
C GLY A 101 41.64 -6.19 -6.84
N ALA A 102 42.32 -7.20 -7.39
CA ALA A 102 43.01 -7.09 -8.68
C ALA A 102 42.02 -6.92 -9.85
N ALA A 103 40.90 -7.64 -9.85
CA ALA A 103 39.86 -7.50 -10.87
C ALA A 103 39.17 -6.12 -10.81
N ALA A 104 38.88 -5.62 -9.60
CA ALA A 104 38.30 -4.29 -9.41
C ALA A 104 39.26 -3.17 -9.83
N ALA A 105 40.56 -3.29 -9.52
CA ALA A 105 41.58 -2.34 -9.93
C ALA A 105 41.78 -2.34 -11.47
N ALA A 106 41.77 -3.50 -12.10
CA ALA A 106 41.85 -3.61 -13.56
C ALA A 106 40.61 -3.02 -14.26
N ALA A 107 39.41 -3.25 -13.71
CA ALA A 107 38.18 -2.65 -14.23
C ALA A 107 38.17 -1.13 -14.06
N ALA A 108 38.58 -0.61 -12.90
CA ALA A 108 38.68 0.83 -12.65
C ALA A 108 39.73 1.50 -13.56
N ALA A 109 40.88 0.85 -13.78
CA ALA A 109 41.90 1.33 -14.72
C ALA A 109 41.40 1.32 -16.17
N GLY A 110 40.67 0.27 -16.59
CA GLY A 110 40.06 0.20 -17.91
C GLY A 110 38.99 1.27 -18.13
N ILE A 111 38.14 1.53 -17.13
CA ILE A 111 37.12 2.60 -17.16
C ILE A 111 37.79 3.98 -17.22
N TRP A 112 38.86 4.21 -16.45
CA TRP A 112 39.60 5.47 -16.45
C TRP A 112 40.32 5.70 -17.79
N LEU A 113 40.95 4.66 -18.35
CA LEU A 113 41.61 4.72 -19.66
C LEU A 113 40.58 4.93 -20.80
N ALA A 114 39.42 4.28 -20.73
CA ALA A 114 38.31 4.48 -21.67
C ALA A 114 37.62 5.84 -21.52
N SER A 115 37.76 6.51 -20.38
CA SER A 115 37.28 7.90 -20.18
C SER A 115 38.25 8.96 -20.73
N LEU A 116 39.54 8.61 -20.90
CA LEU A 116 40.57 9.47 -21.47
C LEU A 116 40.66 9.38 -23.00
N ALA A 117 40.34 8.22 -23.57
CA ALA A 117 40.04 8.09 -24.99
C ALA A 117 38.60 8.57 -25.22
N GLY A 118 38.43 9.67 -25.97
CA GLY A 118 37.13 10.30 -26.24
C GLY A 118 35.99 9.36 -26.69
N PRO A 119 34.77 9.92 -26.77
CA PRO A 119 33.51 9.26 -26.45
C PRO A 119 33.38 7.91 -27.14
N TRP A 120 33.50 6.85 -26.35
CA TRP A 120 32.92 5.56 -26.69
C TRP A 120 31.42 5.80 -26.77
N GLY A 121 30.93 6.07 -27.97
CA GLY A 121 29.51 6.19 -28.24
C GLY A 121 28.85 4.90 -27.78
N HIS A 122 28.17 4.95 -26.63
CA HIS A 122 27.23 3.92 -26.27
C HIS A 122 26.26 3.82 -27.45
N PRO A 123 26.07 2.65 -28.09
CA PRO A 123 24.95 2.49 -29.00
C PRO A 123 23.73 2.92 -28.19
N ALA A 124 23.00 3.92 -28.70
CA ALA A 124 21.82 4.44 -28.05
C ALA A 124 21.00 3.23 -27.62
N ALA A 125 20.86 3.03 -26.30
CA ALA A 125 19.98 2.01 -25.79
C ALA A 125 18.65 2.25 -26.51
N PRO A 126 18.04 1.24 -27.16
CA PRO A 126 16.70 1.43 -27.69
C PRO A 126 15.90 2.00 -26.53
N PRO A 127 15.17 3.11 -26.71
CA PRO A 127 14.41 3.65 -25.62
C PRO A 127 13.56 2.48 -25.12
N GLY A 128 13.82 2.03 -23.90
CA GLY A 128 12.81 1.29 -23.17
C GLY A 128 11.55 2.15 -23.17
N PRO A 129 10.38 1.63 -22.79
CA PRO A 129 9.29 2.52 -22.46
C PRO A 129 9.78 3.40 -21.31
N THR A 130 10.36 4.57 -21.65
CA THR A 130 10.38 5.73 -20.80
C THR A 130 8.91 5.86 -20.51
N THR A 131 8.50 5.50 -19.30
CA THR A 131 7.22 5.91 -18.78
C THR A 131 7.29 7.43 -18.80
N VAL A 132 6.92 8.00 -19.95
CA VAL A 132 6.69 9.41 -20.10
C VAL A 132 5.58 9.63 -19.10
N MET A 133 5.92 10.30 -18.00
CA MET A 133 4.94 10.78 -17.06
C MET A 133 4.13 11.82 -17.81
N THR A 134 3.13 11.33 -18.55
CA THR A 134 2.22 12.18 -19.30
C THR A 134 1.51 13.06 -18.29
N PRO A 135 1.09 14.27 -18.69
CA PRO A 135 0.31 15.14 -17.81
C PRO A 135 -0.94 14.42 -17.26
N ALA A 136 -1.49 13.44 -18.01
CA ALA A 136 -2.56 12.57 -17.53
C ALA A 136 -2.13 11.64 -16.38
N ILE A 137 -1.00 10.94 -16.49
CA ILE A 137 -0.49 10.08 -15.41
C ILE A 137 -0.08 10.91 -14.19
N ALA A 138 0.55 12.07 -14.41
CA ALA A 138 0.92 12.99 -13.34
C ALA A 138 -0.30 13.53 -12.58
N GLU A 139 -1.40 13.82 -13.29
CA GLU A 139 -2.65 14.23 -12.66
C GLU A 139 -3.27 13.10 -11.84
N VAL A 140 -3.31 11.87 -12.38
CA VAL A 140 -3.79 10.69 -11.64
C VAL A 140 -2.98 10.46 -10.35
N VAL A 141 -1.65 10.56 -10.40
CA VAL A 141 -0.78 10.42 -9.22
C VAL A 141 -1.01 11.55 -8.21
N ARG A 142 -1.20 12.80 -8.68
CA ARG A 142 -1.49 13.95 -7.82
C ARG A 142 -2.85 13.80 -7.12
N GLN A 143 -3.86 13.37 -7.87
CA GLN A 143 -5.22 13.15 -7.38
C GLN A 143 -5.26 11.96 -6.41
N HIS A 144 -4.44 10.94 -6.64
CA HIS A 144 -4.21 9.83 -5.73
C HIS A 144 -3.53 10.30 -4.41
N ALA A 145 -2.50 11.13 -4.49
CA ALA A 145 -1.83 11.68 -3.29
C ALA A 145 -2.75 12.57 -2.44
N ILE A 146 -3.66 13.32 -3.06
CA ILE A 146 -4.64 14.17 -2.35
C ILE A 146 -5.74 13.33 -1.70
N SER A 147 -6.16 12.23 -2.34
CA SER A 147 -7.20 11.33 -1.81
C SER A 147 -6.68 10.38 -0.72
N SER A 148 -5.45 9.89 -0.83
CA SER A 148 -4.82 9.03 0.18
C SER A 148 -4.41 9.79 1.45
N ALA A 149 -4.21 11.10 1.36
CA ALA A 149 -3.91 11.95 2.52
C ALA A 149 -5.09 12.12 3.50
N ARG A 150 -6.29 11.59 3.20
CA ARG A 150 -7.48 11.72 4.05
C ARG A 150 -8.24 10.39 4.23
N GLY A 151 -7.69 9.51 5.06
CA GLY A 151 -8.47 8.50 5.80
C GLY A 151 -8.05 7.02 5.61
N PRO A 152 -8.25 6.15 6.63
CA PRO A 152 -7.78 4.77 6.65
C PRO A 152 -8.60 3.76 5.82
N LEU A 153 -9.53 4.21 4.96
CA LEU A 153 -10.43 3.35 4.16
C LEU A 153 -10.44 3.69 2.66
N ALA A 154 -9.35 4.26 2.13
CA ALA A 154 -9.21 4.68 0.73
C ALA A 154 -9.19 3.54 -0.32
N ASP A 155 -9.46 2.29 0.07
CA ASP A 155 -9.38 1.12 -0.80
C ASP A 155 -10.54 0.99 -1.80
N ARG A 156 -11.74 1.52 -1.51
CA ARG A 156 -12.90 1.23 -2.38
C ARG A 156 -12.78 1.85 -3.78
N VAL A 157 -12.35 3.12 -3.85
CA VAL A 157 -12.11 3.81 -5.13
C VAL A 157 -10.89 3.23 -5.84
N ALA A 158 -9.90 2.76 -5.09
CA ALA A 158 -8.71 2.10 -5.64
C ALA A 158 -9.05 0.76 -6.31
N TRP A 159 -9.89 -0.08 -5.68
CA TRP A 159 -10.31 -1.35 -6.28
C TRP A 159 -11.21 -1.15 -7.51
N GLU A 160 -12.09 -0.14 -7.50
CA GLU A 160 -12.94 0.17 -8.66
C GLU A 160 -12.12 0.69 -9.86
N THR A 161 -11.16 1.59 -9.62
CA THR A 161 -10.30 2.12 -10.69
C THR A 161 -9.32 1.07 -11.23
N VAL A 162 -8.74 0.23 -10.36
CA VAL A 162 -7.92 -0.90 -10.80
C VAL A 162 -8.76 -1.90 -11.59
N ALA A 163 -9.99 -2.21 -11.16
CA ALA A 163 -10.88 -3.10 -11.91
C ALA A 163 -11.20 -2.57 -13.31
N GLU A 164 -11.50 -1.28 -13.46
CA GLU A 164 -11.72 -0.65 -14.77
C GLU A 164 -10.48 -0.70 -15.67
N LEU A 165 -9.30 -0.44 -15.10
CA LEU A 165 -8.02 -0.44 -15.84
C LEU A 165 -7.51 -1.86 -16.15
N SER A 166 -7.91 -2.87 -15.38
CA SER A 166 -7.49 -4.27 -15.53
C SER A 166 -8.35 -5.05 -16.52
N THR A 167 -9.56 -4.57 -16.83
CA THR A 167 -10.43 -5.23 -17.83
C THR A 167 -9.85 -5.05 -19.24
N PRO A 168 -9.41 -6.11 -19.93
CA PRO A 168 -9.00 -5.98 -21.32
C PRO A 168 -10.21 -5.57 -22.15
N ALA A 169 -10.05 -4.54 -22.98
CA ALA A 169 -11.08 -4.12 -23.93
C ALA A 169 -11.36 -5.28 -24.89
N VAL A 170 -12.52 -5.92 -24.74
CA VAL A 170 -13.01 -6.91 -25.70
C VAL A 170 -13.42 -6.15 -26.97
N PRO A 171 -12.77 -6.36 -28.12
CA PRO A 171 -13.14 -5.67 -29.35
C PRO A 171 -14.57 -6.07 -29.75
N GLY A 172 -15.46 -5.08 -29.86
CA GLY A 172 -16.86 -5.25 -30.28
C GLY A 172 -17.91 -5.12 -29.18
N ALA A 173 -17.54 -4.85 -27.93
CA ALA A 173 -18.54 -4.60 -26.87
C ALA A 173 -19.20 -3.21 -27.03
N PRO A 174 -20.55 -3.10 -26.95
CA PRO A 174 -21.22 -1.81 -27.03
C PRO A 174 -20.86 -0.92 -25.83
N PRO A 175 -20.82 0.41 -26.00
CA PRO A 175 -20.47 1.32 -24.91
C PRO A 175 -21.50 1.20 -23.79
N ARG A 176 -21.04 0.85 -22.59
CA ARG A 176 -21.90 0.80 -21.39
C ARG A 176 -22.42 2.20 -21.10
N SER A 177 -23.72 2.41 -21.26
CA SER A 177 -24.37 3.68 -20.98
C SER A 177 -24.18 4.04 -19.51
N ARG A 178 -23.49 5.16 -19.24
CA ARG A 178 -23.46 5.80 -17.92
C ARG A 178 -24.92 6.06 -17.50
N ALA A 179 -25.43 5.27 -16.57
CA ALA A 179 -26.73 5.53 -15.96
C ALA A 179 -26.63 6.89 -15.24
N ARG A 180 -27.23 7.92 -15.85
CA ARG A 180 -27.46 9.20 -15.20
C ARG A 180 -28.38 8.96 -14.01
N LEU A 181 -27.83 9.01 -12.81
CA LEU A 181 -28.61 9.14 -11.58
C LEU A 181 -29.33 10.49 -11.65
N ALA A 182 -30.63 10.46 -11.97
CA ALA A 182 -31.51 11.61 -11.84
C ALA A 182 -31.78 11.90 -10.35
N PRO A 183 -31.80 13.16 -9.91
CA PRO A 183 -32.14 13.50 -8.53
C PRO A 183 -33.62 13.22 -8.28
N SER A 184 -33.92 12.30 -7.36
CA SER A 184 -35.27 12.04 -6.87
C SER A 184 -35.81 13.27 -6.14
N GLY A 185 -36.94 13.80 -6.61
CA GLY A 185 -37.66 14.90 -5.98
C GLY A 185 -38.19 14.55 -4.58
N ARG A 186 -38.27 15.57 -3.72
CA ARG A 186 -39.01 15.55 -2.45
C ARG A 186 -40.53 15.60 -2.75
N PRO A 187 -41.38 14.88 -2.02
CA PRO A 187 -42.77 15.27 -1.87
C PRO A 187 -42.92 16.30 -0.75
N ASP A 188 -43.89 17.20 -0.95
CA ASP A 188 -44.35 18.27 -0.05
C ASP A 188 -44.97 17.75 1.25
#